data_AF-A0A2R5L5B1-F1
#
_entry.id   AF-A0A2R5L5B1-F1
#
_cell.length_a   1.000
_cell.length_b   1.000
_cell.length_c   1.000
_cell.angle_alpha   90.00
_cell.angle_beta   90.00
_cell.angle_gamma   90.00
#
_symmetry.space_group_name_H-M   'P 1'
#
loop_
_entity.id
_entity.type
_entity.pdbx_description
1 polymer ?
#
loop_
_entity_poly.entity_id
_entity_poly.type
_entity_poly.pdbx_seq_one_letter_code
_entity_poly.pdbx_strand_id
1 'polypeptide(L)'
;WQLQPRVFAQIQRLWGPFTVDLFADNTNYQVSMLYSWKPDPLSSAVDALSKDWSGEAKYAFPPFALIGQCLQKLQSSGLAFCLVPQYCQHKLRFPGILAASSSGSHAQTEIFSCCCNSCCMAVTVL
;
A
#
# COMPACT_ATOMS: atom_id res chain seq x y z
N TRP A 1 -10.77 -5.98 5.54
CA TRP A 1 -10.07 -5.90 4.23
C TRP A 1 -8.60 -5.92 4.55
N GLN A 2 -7.86 -6.99 4.25
CA GLN A 2 -6.45 -7.09 4.63
C GLN A 2 -5.66 -7.93 3.65
N LEU A 3 -4.35 -7.68 3.57
CA LEU A 3 -3.44 -8.56 2.87
C LEU A 3 -3.34 -9.92 3.57
N GLN A 4 -3.16 -11.01 2.82
CA GLN A 4 -2.96 -12.32 3.42
C GLN A 4 -1.73 -12.30 4.35
N PRO A 5 -1.83 -12.76 5.62
CA PRO A 5 -0.75 -12.61 6.60
C PRO A 5 0.62 -13.17 6.18
N ARG A 6 0.62 -14.26 5.40
CA ARG A 6 1.86 -14.83 4.85
C ARG A 6 2.55 -13.91 3.85
N VAL A 7 1.77 -13.29 2.96
CA VAL A 7 2.28 -12.31 1.99
C VAL A 7 2.73 -11.06 2.72
N PHE A 8 1.93 -10.56 3.67
CA PHE A 8 2.31 -9.40 4.48
C PHE A 8 3.63 -9.64 5.24
N ALA A 9 3.82 -10.82 5.83
CA ALA A 9 5.08 -11.17 6.51
C ALA A 9 6.29 -11.17 5.56
N GLN A 10 6.13 -11.57 4.30
CA GLN A 10 7.19 -11.49 3.29
C GLN A 10 7.53 -10.04 2.95
N ILE A 11 6.51 -9.21 2.72
CA ILE A 11 6.68 -7.77 2.43
C ILE A 11 7.34 -7.07 3.63
N GLN A 12 6.90 -7.35 4.85
CA GLN A 12 7.47 -6.81 6.09
C GLN A 12 8.94 -7.19 6.27
N ARG A 13 9.37 -8.37 5.79
CA ARG A 13 10.77 -8.80 5.83
C ARG A 13 11.65 -8.09 4.80
N LEU A 14 11.09 -7.75 3.63
CA LEU A 14 11.84 -7.17 2.52
C LEU A 14 11.95 -5.64 2.61
N TRP A 15 10.86 -4.97 2.99
CA TRP A 15 10.77 -3.51 2.98
C TRP A 15 10.23 -2.89 4.27
N GLY A 16 9.93 -3.72 5.27
CA GLY A 16 9.60 -3.23 6.60
C GLY A 16 10.81 -2.75 7.39
N PRO A 17 10.63 -2.42 8.68
CA PRO A 17 9.41 -2.61 9.46
C PRO A 17 8.39 -1.49 9.27
N PHE A 18 7.22 -1.82 8.73
CA PHE A 18 6.05 -0.94 8.73
C PHE A 18 5.43 -0.87 10.10
N THR A 19 5.10 0.34 10.54
CA THR A 19 4.48 0.61 11.84
C THR A 19 3.03 1.08 11.71
N VAL A 20 2.62 1.51 10.51
CA VAL A 20 1.29 2.07 10.22
C VAL A 20 0.64 1.40 9.01
N ASP A 21 -0.61 0.96 9.15
CA ASP A 21 -1.48 0.52 8.06
C ASP A 21 -2.46 1.63 7.70
N LEU A 22 -2.38 2.13 6.47
CA LEU A 22 -3.14 3.30 6.01
C LEU A 22 -4.61 2.99 5.66
N PHE A 23 -5.00 1.73 5.51
CA PHE A 23 -6.34 1.38 5.04
C PHE A 23 -6.99 0.26 5.87
N ALA A 24 -6.58 0.13 7.13
CA ALA A 24 -7.09 -0.85 8.06
C ALA A 24 -8.21 -0.31 8.97
N ASP A 25 -8.85 -1.23 9.68
CA ASP A 25 -9.74 -0.95 10.81
C ASP A 25 -9.24 -1.76 12.03
N ASN A 26 -9.86 -1.55 13.19
CA ASN A 26 -9.46 -2.23 14.42
C ASN A 26 -9.61 -3.77 14.42
N THR A 27 -10.19 -4.37 13.37
CA THR A 27 -10.36 -5.82 13.25
C THR A 27 -9.36 -6.49 12.31
N ASN A 28 -8.65 -5.70 11.50
CA ASN A 28 -7.89 -6.24 10.36
C ASN A 28 -6.46 -5.68 10.21
N TYR A 29 -6.02 -4.84 11.16
CA TYR A 29 -4.69 -4.25 11.16
C TYR A 29 -3.61 -5.30 11.48
N GLN A 30 -2.48 -5.22 10.78
CA GLN A 30 -1.36 -6.19 10.89
C GLN A 30 -0.07 -5.58 11.47
N VAL A 31 -0.15 -4.33 11.96
CA VAL A 31 0.97 -3.54 12.52
C VAL A 31 0.52 -2.84 13.81
N SER A 32 1.34 -1.96 14.38
CA SER A 32 1.02 -1.32 15.67
C SER A 32 -0.03 -0.19 15.59
N MET A 33 -0.10 0.51 14.46
CA MET A 33 -0.95 1.69 14.26
C MET A 33 -1.77 1.55 12.99
N LEU A 34 -2.98 2.08 12.98
CA LEU A 34 -3.87 2.00 11.83
C LEU A 34 -4.54 3.35 11.56
N TYR A 35 -4.78 3.63 10.29
CA TYR A 35 -5.65 4.71 9.85
C TYR A 35 -6.93 4.13 9.28
N SER A 36 -8.06 4.56 9.84
CA SER A 36 -9.39 4.05 9.51
C SER A 36 -10.13 5.01 8.59
N TRP A 37 -11.03 4.49 7.74
CA TRP A 37 -11.91 5.35 6.94
C TRP A 37 -12.82 6.20 7.83
N LYS A 38 -13.41 5.57 8.87
CA LYS A 38 -14.38 6.19 9.79
C LYS A 38 -13.73 6.40 11.14
N PRO A 39 -14.25 7.32 11.98
CA PRO A 39 -13.84 7.41 13.37
C PRO A 39 -13.90 6.04 14.05
N ASP A 40 -12.77 5.63 14.61
CA ASP A 40 -12.58 4.36 15.31
C ASP A 40 -11.73 4.67 16.55
N PRO A 41 -12.15 4.28 17.77
CA PRO A 41 -11.43 4.57 19.00
C PRO A 41 -9.99 4.05 19.04
N LEU A 42 -9.69 3.00 18.26
CA LEU A 42 -8.37 2.36 18.22
C LEU A 42 -7.53 2.85 17.04
N SER A 43 -8.07 3.76 16.23
CA SER A 43 -7.40 4.31 15.07
C SER A 43 -6.54 5.52 15.43
N SER A 44 -5.31 5.53 14.94
CA SER A 44 -4.38 6.64 15.13
C SER A 44 -4.76 7.86 14.27
N ALA A 45 -5.49 7.64 13.16
CA ALA A 45 -6.00 8.72 12.33
C ALA A 45 -7.21 8.30 11.48
N VAL A 46 -8.08 9.25 11.15
CA VAL A 46 -9.17 9.04 10.20
C VAL A 46 -8.77 9.57 8.83
N ASP A 47 -9.16 8.86 7.78
CA ASP A 47 -8.91 9.19 6.36
C ASP A 47 -7.42 9.36 6.05
N ALA A 48 -6.78 8.27 5.64
CA ALA A 48 -5.36 8.27 5.32
C ALA A 48 -4.96 9.23 4.20
N LEU A 49 -5.83 9.52 3.22
CA LEU A 49 -5.48 10.41 2.11
C LEU A 49 -5.36 11.87 2.58
N SER A 50 -6.07 12.24 3.65
CA SER A 50 -5.96 13.56 4.29
C SER A 50 -4.69 13.76 5.12
N LYS A 51 -3.98 12.68 5.48
CA LYS A 51 -2.83 12.74 6.39
C LYS A 51 -1.52 12.94 5.64
N ASP A 52 -0.55 13.52 6.34
CA ASP A 52 0.82 13.51 5.86
C ASP A 52 1.40 12.10 5.99
N TRP A 53 2.06 11.64 4.95
CA TRP A 53 2.70 10.33 4.91
C TRP A 53 4.18 10.40 5.31
N SER A 54 4.74 11.60 5.50
CA SER A 54 6.15 11.78 5.83
C SER A 54 6.53 11.16 7.18
N GLY A 55 7.82 10.85 7.35
CA GLY A 55 8.45 10.54 8.64
C GLY A 55 8.14 9.17 9.27
N GLU A 56 7.31 8.32 8.67
CA GLU A 56 7.02 6.98 9.22
C GLU A 56 7.00 5.91 8.12
N ALA A 57 7.37 4.68 8.50
CA ALA A 57 7.28 3.52 7.63
C ALA A 57 5.82 3.04 7.54
N LYS A 58 5.15 3.45 6.46
CA LYS A 58 3.72 3.19 6.21
C LYS A 58 3.52 2.14 5.13
N TYR A 59 2.49 1.32 5.30
CA TYR A 59 2.00 0.36 4.32
C TYR A 59 0.57 0.69 3.90
N ALA A 60 0.24 0.45 2.63
CA ALA A 60 -1.08 0.69 2.08
C ALA A 60 -1.61 -0.52 1.28
N PHE A 61 -2.76 -1.03 1.71
CA PHE A 61 -3.59 -1.94 0.93
C PHE A 61 -4.94 -1.27 0.59
N PRO A 62 -4.98 -0.24 -0.28
CA PRO A 62 -6.19 0.55 -0.46
C PRO A 62 -7.28 -0.21 -1.22
N PRO A 63 -8.56 0.14 -0.99
CA PRO A 63 -9.64 -0.16 -1.92
C PRO A 63 -9.30 0.24 -3.35
N PHE A 64 -9.75 -0.56 -4.31
CA PHE A 64 -9.40 -0.39 -5.73
C PHE A 64 -9.62 1.03 -6.26
N ALA A 65 -10.74 1.67 -5.89
CA ALA A 65 -11.08 3.03 -6.32
C ALA A 65 -10.12 4.12 -5.80
N LEU A 66 -9.34 3.84 -4.75
CA LEU A 66 -8.42 4.79 -4.13
C LEU A 66 -6.96 4.62 -4.59
N ILE A 67 -6.66 3.57 -5.37
CA ILE A 67 -5.29 3.32 -5.87
C ILE A 67 -4.75 4.53 -6.63
N GLY A 68 -5.56 5.15 -7.50
CA GLY A 68 -5.14 6.32 -8.27
C GLY A 68 -4.79 7.53 -7.39
N GLN A 69 -5.57 7.77 -6.33
CA GLN A 69 -5.31 8.85 -5.37
C GLN A 69 -4.07 8.59 -4.53
N CYS A 70 -3.83 7.33 -4.16
CA CYS A 70 -2.58 6.92 -3.52
C CYS A 70 -1.41 7.26 -4.45
N LEU A 71 -1.41 6.76 -5.70
CA LEU A 71 -0.35 7.01 -6.69
C LEU A 71 -0.04 8.50 -6.88
N GLN A 72 -1.07 9.35 -6.97
CA GLN A 72 -0.88 10.80 -7.08
C GLN A 72 -0.21 11.40 -5.85
N LYS A 73 -0.68 11.05 -4.64
CA LYS A 73 -0.12 11.55 -3.38
C LYS A 73 1.36 11.15 -3.24
N LEU A 74 1.72 9.98 -3.76
CA LEU A 74 3.07 9.44 -3.70
C LEU A 74 4.04 10.17 -4.61
N GLN A 75 3.62 10.40 -5.85
CA GLN A 75 4.37 11.21 -6.78
C GLN A 75 4.62 12.63 -6.23
N SER A 76 3.66 13.18 -5.47
CA SER A 76 3.82 14.49 -4.86
C SER A 76 4.68 14.54 -3.59
N SER A 77 4.88 13.39 -2.91
CA SER A 77 5.54 13.37 -1.59
C SER A 77 6.97 12.84 -1.61
N GLY A 78 7.36 12.06 -2.64
CA GLY A 78 8.73 11.52 -2.74
C GLY A 78 9.11 10.57 -1.60
N LEU A 79 8.12 9.92 -1.00
CA LEU A 79 8.28 9.08 0.18
C LEU A 79 8.34 7.59 -0.17
N ALA A 80 9.14 6.85 0.62
CA ALA A 80 9.17 5.40 0.62
C ALA A 80 8.04 4.82 1.47
N PHE A 81 7.11 4.15 0.80
CA PHE A 81 5.96 3.47 1.39
C PHE A 81 5.63 2.27 0.47
N CYS A 82 4.98 1.24 0.99
CA CYS A 82 4.64 0.05 0.21
C CYS A 82 3.16 0.07 -0.20
N LEU A 83 2.88 0.23 -1.49
CA LEU A 83 1.53 0.04 -2.06
C LEU A 83 1.35 -1.38 -2.55
N VAL A 84 0.30 -2.05 -2.08
CA VAL A 84 -0.14 -3.33 -2.63
C VAL A 84 -1.54 -3.18 -3.23
N PRO A 85 -1.69 -2.89 -4.53
CA PRO A 85 -2.97 -3.03 -5.18
C PRO A 85 -3.39 -4.50 -5.27
N GLN A 86 -4.68 -4.78 -5.08
CA GLN A 86 -5.26 -6.02 -5.58
C GLN A 86 -5.18 -6.01 -7.11
N TYR A 87 -4.36 -6.87 -7.71
CA TYR A 87 -4.21 -6.94 -9.16
C TYR A 87 -4.90 -8.18 -9.72
N CYS A 88 -6.00 -7.98 -10.44
CA CYS A 88 -6.60 -9.03 -11.27
C CYS A 88 -6.00 -8.95 -12.67
N GLN A 89 -5.27 -9.99 -13.11
CA GLN A 89 -4.50 -9.98 -14.37
C GLN A 89 -5.35 -9.68 -15.62
N HIS A 90 -6.67 -9.83 -15.55
CA HIS A 90 -7.58 -9.63 -16.67
C HIS A 90 -8.19 -8.23 -16.80
N LYS A 91 -8.09 -7.34 -15.81
CA LYS A 91 -8.96 -6.13 -15.80
C LYS A 91 -8.33 -4.75 -15.71
N LEU A 92 -7.05 -4.53 -15.44
CA LEU A 92 -6.55 -3.14 -15.41
C LEU A 92 -5.10 -2.95 -15.86
N ARG A 93 -4.94 -2.03 -16.81
CA ARG A 93 -3.68 -1.35 -17.13
C ARG A 93 -3.64 -0.05 -16.34
N PHE A 94 -2.79 0.03 -15.32
CA PHE A 94 -2.41 1.30 -14.71
C PHE A 94 -1.05 1.72 -15.27
N PRO A 95 -0.98 2.55 -16.33
CA PRO A 95 0.30 3.02 -16.86
C PRO A 95 1.15 3.75 -15.80
N GLY A 96 0.51 4.31 -14.75
CA GLY A 96 1.20 5.00 -13.66
C GLY A 96 2.10 4.12 -12.77
N ILE A 97 1.76 2.83 -12.57
CA ILE A 97 2.59 1.91 -11.75
C ILE A 97 3.92 1.62 -12.46
N LEU A 98 3.88 1.43 -13.78
CA LEU A 98 5.08 1.16 -14.60
C LEU A 98 5.88 2.43 -14.90
N ALA A 99 5.22 3.59 -14.96
CA ALA A 99 5.90 4.86 -15.19
C ALA A 99 6.76 5.28 -13.99
N ALA A 100 6.28 5.04 -12.76
CA ALA A 100 7.01 5.38 -11.52
C ALA A 100 8.36 4.63 -11.39
N SER A 101 8.47 3.42 -11.94
CA SER A 101 9.73 2.66 -12.01
C SER A 101 10.76 3.20 -13.01
N SER A 102 10.39 4.13 -13.89
CA SER A 102 11.26 4.60 -14.98
C SER A 102 11.90 5.98 -14.75
N SER A 103 11.44 6.73 -13.75
CA SER A 103 11.90 8.09 -13.45
C SER A 103 12.87 8.10 -12.27
N GLY A 104 14.16 7.81 -12.50
CA GLY A 104 15.36 8.37 -11.86
C GLY A 104 15.52 8.48 -10.31
N SER A 105 14.52 8.19 -9.50
CA SER A 105 14.54 8.28 -8.04
C SER A 105 14.16 6.92 -7.48
N HIS A 106 15.16 6.13 -7.03
CA HIS A 106 15.12 4.93 -6.15
C HIS A 106 13.87 4.03 -6.06
N ALA A 107 12.98 4.06 -7.06
CA ALA A 107 11.69 3.39 -7.06
C ALA A 107 11.86 1.92 -7.43
N GLN A 108 11.80 1.03 -6.45
CA GLN A 108 11.79 -0.41 -6.68
C GLN A 108 10.34 -0.88 -6.78
N THR A 109 9.89 -1.20 -8.00
CA THR A 109 8.62 -1.89 -8.22
C THR A 109 8.89 -3.37 -8.40
N GLU A 110 8.48 -4.18 -7.43
CA GLU A 110 8.53 -5.64 -7.52
C GLU A 110 7.12 -6.19 -7.66
N ILE A 111 6.91 -7.10 -8.61
CA ILE A 111 5.61 -7.76 -8.81
C ILE A 111 5.67 -9.11 -8.11
N PHE A 112 4.85 -9.31 -7.06
CA PHE A 112 4.62 -10.64 -6.51
C PHE A 112 3.46 -11.32 -7.22
N SER A 113 3.72 -12.51 -7.75
CA SER A 113 2.64 -13.42 -8.11
C SER A 113 2.12 -14.09 -6.84
N CYS A 114 0.91 -13.73 -6.38
CA CYS A 114 0.25 -14.50 -5.33
C CYS A 114 -0.30 -15.78 -5.97
N CYS A 115 0.08 -16.96 -5.45
CA CYS A 115 -0.25 -18.28 -6.01
C CYS A 115 -1.74 -18.65 -6.06
N CYS A 116 -2.66 -17.71 -5.89
CA CYS A 116 -4.09 -17.93 -5.93
C CYS A 116 -4.63 -17.77 -7.36
N ASN A 117 -4.12 -18.53 -8.34
CA ASN A 117 -4.61 -18.80 -9.72
C ASN A 117 -5.29 -17.69 -10.58
N SER A 118 -5.40 -16.43 -10.16
CA SER A 118 -6.10 -15.35 -10.90
C SER A 118 -5.74 -13.92 -10.45
N CYS A 119 -5.01 -13.73 -9.34
CA CYS A 119 -4.64 -12.39 -8.84
C CYS A 119 -3.13 -12.27 -8.62
N CYS A 120 -2.45 -11.39 -9.37
CA CYS A 120 -1.12 -10.95 -8.96
C CYS A 120 -1.24 -9.82 -7.94
N MET A 121 -0.13 -9.41 -7.36
CA MET A 121 -0.03 -8.19 -6.56
C MET A 121 1.20 -7.44 -7.07
N ALA A 122 1.04 -6.17 -7.40
CA ALA A 122 2.21 -5.32 -7.59
C ALA A 122 2.61 -4.78 -6.22
N VAL A 123 3.90 -4.63 -5.97
CA VAL A 123 4.42 -3.80 -4.87
C VAL A 123 5.18 -2.66 -5.51
N THR A 124 4.79 -1.44 -5.17
CA THR A 124 5.53 -0.24 -5.56
C THR A 124 6.14 0.35 -4.31
N VAL A 125 7.47 0.43 -4.28
CA VAL A 125 8.26 1.18 -3.30
C VAL A 125 8.92 2.34 -4.07
N LEU A 126 8.72 3.58 -3.62
CA LEU A 126 9.28 4.79 -4.24
C LEU A 126 10.43 5.37 -3.41
#